data_AF-A0A2K6T1I6-F1
#
_entry.id   AF-A0A2K6T1I6-F1
#
_cell.length_a   1.000
_cell.length_b   1.000
_cell.length_c   1.000
_cell.angle_alpha   90.00
_cell.angle_beta   90.00
_cell.angle_gamma   90.00
#
_symmetry.space_group_name_H-M   'P 1'
#
loop_
_entity.id
_entity.type
_entity.pdbx_description
1 polymer ?
#
loop_
_entity_poly.entity_id
_entity_poly.type
_entity_poly.pdbx_seq_one_letter_code
_entity_poly.pdbx_strand_id
1 'polypeptide(L)' 'MSANGAVWGRVRSRLRSFPERLAACGAEAAAYGRCVQASTAPGGRLSKDLCAREFEALRSCFAAA' A
#
# COMPACT_ATOMS: atom_id res chain seq x y z
N MET A 1 2.12 -28.61 -14.08
CA MET A 1 1.46 -27.64 -13.17
C MET A 1 0.43 -26.86 -13.96
N SER A 2 -0.82 -26.77 -13.48
CA SER A 2 -1.85 -26.01 -14.19
C SER A 2 -1.55 -24.51 -14.16
N ALA A 3 -1.90 -23.76 -15.21
CA ALA A 3 -1.67 -22.31 -15.31
C ALA A 3 -2.25 -21.56 -14.09
N ASN A 4 -3.43 -21.99 -13.63
CA ASN A 4 -4.06 -21.48 -12.41
C ASN A 4 -3.18 -21.70 -11.16
N GLY A 5 -2.52 -22.85 -11.05
CA GLY A 5 -1.62 -23.15 -9.93
C GLY A 5 -0.40 -22.22 -9.87
N ALA A 6 0.15 -21.83 -11.02
CA ALA A 6 1.25 -20.86 -11.10
C ALA A 6 0.81 -19.44 -10.71
N VAL A 7 -0.39 -19.02 -11.11
CA VAL A 7 -0.98 -17.73 -10.73
C VAL A 7 -1.20 -17.66 -9.21
N TRP A 8 -1.86 -18.67 -8.65
CA TRP A 8 -2.13 -18.75 -7.21
C TRP A 8 -0.85 -18.87 -6.38
N GLY A 9 0.19 -19.53 -6.89
CA GLY A 9 1.51 -19.57 -6.26
C GLY A 9 2.15 -18.19 -6.17
N ARG A 10 2.12 -17.42 -7.27
CA ARG A 10 2.67 -16.06 -7.33
C ARG A 10 1.93 -15.10 -6.39
N VAL A 11 0.60 -15.15 -6.35
CA VAL A 11 -0.21 -14.32 -5.44
C VAL A 11 0.12 -14.63 -3.99
N ARG A 12 0.20 -15.91 -3.60
CA ARG A 12 0.56 -16.31 -2.23
C ARG A 12 1.96 -15.86 -1.84
N SER A 13 2.92 -15.97 -2.74
CA SER A 13 4.29 -15.49 -2.51
C SER A 13 4.30 -13.98 -2.25
N ARG A 14 3.58 -13.20 -3.06
CA ARG A 14 3.46 -11.74 -2.87
C ARG A 14 2.83 -11.37 -1.53
N LEU A 15 1.74 -12.05 -1.15
CA LEU A 15 1.09 -11.84 0.15
C LEU A 15 2.01 -12.17 1.32
N ARG A 16 2.83 -13.23 1.21
CA ARG A 16 3.81 -13.59 2.25
C ARG A 16 4.92 -12.55 2.41
N SER A 17 5.39 -11.94 1.32
CA SER A 17 6.40 -10.88 1.36
C SER A 17 5.85 -9.50 1.78
N PHE A 18 4.52 -9.37 1.92
CA PHE A 18 3.89 -8.07 2.16
C PHE A 18 4.35 -7.41 3.47
N PRO A 19 4.42 -8.09 4.63
CA PRO A 19 4.86 -7.46 5.88
C PRO A 19 6.29 -6.90 5.80
N GLU A 20 7.21 -7.65 5.17
CA GLU A 20 8.60 -7.22 4.98
C GLU A 20 8.69 -5.98 4.07
N ARG A 21 7.97 -5.99 2.95
CA ARG A 21 7.89 -4.85 2.02
C ARG A 21 7.26 -3.62 2.68
N LEU A 22 6.21 -3.83 3.48
CA LEU A 22 5.57 -2.75 4.24
C LEU A 22 6.52 -2.16 5.29
N ALA A 23 7.29 -2.99 5.97
CA ALA A 23 8.30 -2.54 6.92
C ALA A 23 9.40 -1.71 6.24
N ALA A 24 9.86 -2.12 5.05
CA ALA A 24 10.82 -1.35 4.26
C ALA A 24 10.28 0.02 3.80
N CYS A 25 8.97 0.10 3.50
CA CYS A 25 8.28 1.33 3.09
C CYS A 25 7.56 2.04 4.25
N GLY A 26 8.01 1.84 5.49
CA GLY A 26 7.29 2.28 6.68
C GLY A 26 7.10 3.79 6.77
N ALA A 27 8.06 4.57 6.26
CA ALA A 27 7.98 6.03 6.28
C ALA A 27 6.86 6.57 5.38
N GLU A 28 6.78 6.07 4.14
CA GLU A 28 5.76 6.38 3.16
C GLU A 28 4.39 5.89 3.61
N ALA A 29 4.34 4.68 4.21
CA ALA A 29 3.10 4.10 4.74
C ALA A 29 2.53 4.98 5.85
N ALA A 30 3.39 5.44 6.77
CA ALA A 30 2.99 6.33 7.85
C ALA A 30 2.56 7.71 7.33
N ALA A 31 3.23 8.25 6.29
CA ALA A 31 2.83 9.52 5.67
C ALA A 31 1.43 9.43 5.06
N TYR A 32 1.16 8.38 4.27
CA TYR A 32 -0.15 8.14 3.69
C TYR A 32 -1.23 7.96 4.77
N GLY A 33 -0.94 7.14 5.79
CA GLY A 33 -1.86 6.93 6.92
C GLY A 33 -2.21 8.22 7.66
N ARG A 34 -1.23 9.10 7.90
CA ARG A 34 -1.47 10.42 8.53
C ARG A 34 -2.38 11.31 7.68
N CYS A 35 -2.17 11.36 6.36
CA CYS A 35 -3.05 12.12 5.47
C CYS A 35 -4.49 11.60 5.53
N VAL A 36 -4.68 10.28 5.42
CA VAL A 36 -6.01 9.66 5.50
C VAL A 36 -6.66 9.95 6.85
N GLN A 37 -5.93 9.76 7.94
CA GLN A 37 -6.42 10.00 9.30
C GLN A 37 -6.90 11.44 9.48
N ALA A 38 -6.09 12.42 9.06
CA ALA A 38 -6.45 13.84 9.12
C ALA A 38 -7.70 14.16 8.30
N SER A 39 -7.86 13.50 7.15
CA SER A 39 -9.00 13.68 6.23
C SER A 39 -10.29 13.04 6.74
N THR A 40 -10.19 12.09 7.67
CA THR A 40 -11.30 11.43 8.35
C THR A 40 -11.57 11.97 9.76
N ALA A 41 -10.88 13.03 10.17
CA ALA A 41 -11.16 13.72 11.43
C ALA A 41 -12.62 14.25 11.45
N PRO A 42 -13.20 14.55 12.62
CA PRO A 42 -14.57 15.08 12.70
C PRO A 42 -14.77 16.30 11.77
N GLY A 43 -15.77 16.23 10.90
CA GLY A 43 -16.04 17.26 9.87
C GLY A 43 -15.16 17.16 8.60
N GLY A 44 -14.15 16.29 8.60
CA GLY A 44 -13.36 15.94 7.44
C GLY A 44 -14.11 15.02 6.46
N ARG A 45 -13.73 15.09 5.19
CA ARG A 45 -14.26 14.21 4.14
C ARG A 45 -13.11 13.71 3.29
N LEU A 46 -12.86 12.41 3.36
CA LEU A 46 -11.97 11.75 2.41
C LEU A 46 -12.63 11.71 1.03
N SER A 47 -11.95 12.25 0.03
CA SER A 47 -12.32 12.14 -1.39
C SER A 47 -11.21 11.43 -2.15
N LYS A 48 -11.55 10.95 -3.36
CA LYS A 48 -10.57 10.36 -4.27
C LYS A 48 -9.44 11.37 -4.53
N ASP A 49 -8.22 10.86 -4.56
CA ASP A 49 -7.00 11.59 -4.88
C ASP A 49 -6.56 12.67 -3.87
N LEU A 50 -7.28 12.83 -2.76
CA LEU A 50 -6.92 13.80 -1.71
C LEU A 50 -5.53 13.51 -1.07
N CYS A 51 -5.19 12.24 -0.89
CA CYS A 51 -3.88 11.77 -0.42
C CYS A 51 -3.05 11.12 -1.55
N ALA A 52 -3.28 11.52 -2.81
CA ALA A 52 -2.66 10.88 -3.97
C ALA A 52 -1.14 10.95 -3.93
N ARG A 53 -0.57 12.08 -3.49
CA ARG A 53 0.87 12.26 -3.42
C ARG A 53 1.54 11.25 -2.49
N GLU A 54 1.02 11.09 -1.28
CA GLU A 54 1.53 10.14 -0.29
C GLU A 54 1.31 8.70 -0.76
N PHE A 55 0.17 8.45 -1.42
CA PHE A 55 -0.12 7.14 -2.00
C PHE A 55 0.85 6.78 -3.13
N GLU A 56 1.17 7.71 -4.02
CA GLU A 56 2.12 7.48 -5.11
C GLU A 56 3.54 7.22 -4.59
N ALA A 57 3.97 7.93 -3.55
CA ALA A 57 5.24 7.67 -2.88
C ALA A 57 5.27 6.25 -2.30
N LEU A 58 4.22 5.85 -1.57
CA LEU A 58 4.08 4.51 -1.01
C LEU A 58 4.08 3.44 -2.11
N ARG A 59 3.30 3.64 -3.18
CA ARG A 59 3.23 2.71 -4.32
C ARG A 59 4.59 2.53 -4.99
N SER A 60 5.33 3.63 -5.16
CA SER A 60 6.65 3.62 -5.78
C SER A 60 7.66 2.86 -4.92
N CYS A 61 7.61 3.03 -3.59
CA CYS A 61 8.45 2.24 -2.69
C CYS A 61 8.13 0.73 -2.79
N PHE A 62 6.84 0.35 -2.77
CA PHE A 62 6.43 -1.06 -2.93
C PHE A 62 6.85 -1.70 -4.26
N ALA A 63 7.00 -0.89 -5.31
CA ALA A 63 7.47 -1.34 -6.62
C ALA A 63 9.00 -1.50 -6.67
N ALA A 64 9.73 -0.77 -5.83
CA ALA A 64 11.19 -0.84 -5.73
C ALA A 64 11.68 -1.90 -4.72
N ALA A 65 10.91 -2.17 -3.65
CA ALA A 65 11.16 -3.24 -2.67
C ALA A 65 10.83 -4.64 -3.24
#